data_AF-B3JIF5-F1
#
_entry.id   AF-B3JIF5-F1
#
_cell.length_a   1.000
_cell.length_b   1.000
_cell.length_c   1.000
_cell.angle_alpha   90.00
_cell.angle_beta   90.00
_cell.angle_gamma   90.00
#
_symmetry.space_group_name_H-M   'P 1'
#
loop_
_entity.id
_entity.type
_entity.pdbx_description
1 polymer ?
#
loop_
_entity_poly.entity_id
_entity_poly.type
_entity_poly.pdbx_seq_one_letter_code
_entity_poly.pdbx_strand_id
1 'polypeptide(L)'
;MERKLRIIDTSRPHVWLMTGMSDFSDWKPEWNAEIFERISSNPQHAYIFLTKRPDKISFSSDDENVWMGVTVTRSSEKRRIDDLKKNIKARHYHVTFEPLFDDIGEIDFEGIDWIVIGTETGNRKGKSYSRPEWVLSIAEQAKAHGIPVFMKEDLLPIMGDERMIQELPEQFTRRIQ
;
A
#
# COMPACT_ATOMS: atom_id res chain seq x y z
N MET A 1 -10.94 -7.23 -16.32
CA MET A 1 -9.59 -6.80 -16.75
C MET A 1 -9.67 -5.71 -17.80
N GLU A 2 -10.31 -5.97 -18.94
CA GLU A 2 -10.32 -5.09 -20.13
C GLU A 2 -10.70 -3.62 -19.85
N ARG A 3 -11.65 -3.38 -18.94
CA ARG A 3 -12.07 -2.00 -18.60
C ARG A 3 -10.98 -1.20 -17.87
N LYS A 4 -10.18 -1.83 -17.00
CA LYS A 4 -9.06 -1.14 -16.32
C LYS A 4 -7.90 -0.88 -17.29
N LEU A 5 -7.62 -1.81 -18.19
CA LEU A 5 -6.57 -1.67 -19.20
C LEU A 5 -6.82 -0.47 -20.13
N ARG A 6 -8.06 -0.21 -20.55
CA ARG A 6 -8.37 1.00 -21.37
C ARG A 6 -8.21 2.32 -20.61
N ILE A 7 -8.26 2.30 -19.27
CA ILE A 7 -8.20 3.51 -18.44
C ILE A 7 -6.75 3.94 -18.19
N ILE A 8 -5.80 3.01 -18.25
CA ILE A 8 -4.37 3.29 -18.00
C ILE A 8 -3.62 3.79 -19.25
N ASP A 9 -4.32 3.97 -20.36
CA ASP A 9 -3.76 4.40 -21.64
C ASP A 9 -3.84 5.93 -21.83
N THR A 10 -4.11 6.65 -20.75
CA THR A 10 -4.27 8.10 -20.77
C THR A 10 -2.92 8.79 -20.56
N SER A 11 -2.69 9.88 -21.27
CA SER A 11 -1.48 10.68 -21.14
C SER A 11 -1.40 11.43 -19.81
N ARG A 12 -2.53 11.68 -19.14
CA ARG A 12 -2.55 12.40 -17.86
C ARG A 12 -2.02 11.48 -16.75
N PRO A 13 -1.03 11.89 -15.95
CA PRO A 13 -0.54 11.11 -14.82
C PRO A 13 -1.64 10.78 -13.81
N HIS A 14 -1.58 9.57 -13.25
CA HIS A 14 -2.55 9.04 -12.28
C HIS A 14 -1.87 8.03 -11.36
N VAL A 15 -2.39 7.89 -10.15
CA VAL A 15 -2.01 6.83 -9.20
C VAL A 15 -3.14 5.80 -9.18
N TRP A 16 -2.83 4.56 -9.55
CA TRP A 16 -3.80 3.48 -9.73
C TRP A 16 -3.64 2.41 -8.65
N LEU A 17 -4.69 2.20 -7.85
CA LEU A 17 -4.79 1.00 -7.04
C LEU A 17 -5.27 -0.19 -7.89
N MET A 18 -4.33 -1.08 -8.23
CA MET A 18 -4.59 -2.21 -9.12
C MET A 18 -5.42 -3.30 -8.44
N THR A 19 -5.26 -3.43 -7.12
CA THR A 19 -5.79 -4.50 -6.25
C THR A 19 -6.93 -4.03 -5.34
N GLY A 20 -7.68 -2.99 -5.73
CA GLY A 20 -8.74 -2.43 -4.86
C GLY A 20 -9.88 -3.41 -4.48
N MET A 21 -10.10 -4.47 -5.27
CA MET A 21 -11.11 -5.51 -5.02
C MET A 21 -10.56 -6.93 -5.25
N SER A 22 -9.23 -7.07 -5.26
CA SER A 22 -8.53 -8.34 -5.51
C SER A 22 -7.26 -8.39 -4.68
N ASP A 23 -6.70 -9.58 -4.48
CA ASP A 23 -5.38 -9.75 -3.88
C ASP A 23 -4.39 -10.08 -4.99
N PHE A 24 -3.19 -9.48 -4.97
CA PHE A 24 -2.17 -9.77 -5.99
C PHE A 24 -1.80 -11.27 -6.03
N SER A 25 -1.89 -11.99 -4.90
CA SER A 25 -1.60 -13.43 -4.86
C SER A 25 -2.59 -14.28 -5.66
N ASP A 26 -3.77 -13.75 -5.95
CA ASP A 26 -4.83 -14.45 -6.68
C ASP A 26 -4.80 -14.15 -8.19
N TRP A 27 -3.85 -13.32 -8.65
CA TRP A 27 -3.71 -12.99 -10.07
C TRP A 27 -3.05 -14.13 -10.82
N LYS A 28 -3.60 -14.47 -11.98
CA LYS A 28 -3.06 -15.52 -12.84
C LYS A 28 -1.80 -15.02 -13.57
N PRO A 29 -0.77 -15.88 -13.76
CA PRO A 29 0.46 -15.48 -14.43
C PRO A 29 0.25 -14.85 -15.81
N GLU A 30 -0.74 -15.34 -16.58
CA GLU A 30 -1.03 -14.83 -17.93
C GLU A 30 -1.52 -13.37 -17.89
N TRP A 31 -2.22 -12.99 -16.82
CA TRP A 31 -2.68 -11.61 -16.62
C TRP A 31 -1.54 -10.69 -16.18
N ASN A 32 -0.58 -11.21 -15.43
CA ASN A 32 0.57 -10.43 -14.98
C ASN A 32 1.38 -9.95 -16.19
N ALA A 33 1.70 -10.83 -17.14
CA ALA A 33 2.53 -10.46 -18.29
C ALA A 33 1.93 -9.28 -19.09
N GLU A 34 0.66 -9.37 -19.48
CA GLU A 34 -0.02 -8.32 -20.25
C GLU A 34 -0.14 -7.00 -19.46
N ILE A 35 -0.49 -7.08 -18.18
CA ILE A 35 -0.67 -5.89 -17.34
C ILE A 35 0.66 -5.18 -17.12
N PHE A 36 1.72 -5.92 -16.79
CA PHE A 36 3.03 -5.33 -16.55
C PHE A 36 3.67 -4.78 -17.82
N GLU A 37 3.46 -5.41 -18.99
CA GLU A 37 3.85 -4.81 -20.28
C GLU A 37 3.18 -3.45 -20.50
N ARG A 38 1.90 -3.33 -20.16
CA ARG A 38 1.17 -2.06 -20.27
C ARG A 38 1.61 -1.03 -19.24
N ILE A 39 1.98 -1.45 -18.04
CA ILE A 39 2.54 -0.60 -16.98
C ILE A 39 3.88 0.00 -17.43
N SER A 40 4.78 -0.82 -17.98
CA SER A 40 6.06 -0.35 -18.51
C SER A 40 5.88 0.62 -19.67
N SER A 41 4.84 0.43 -20.48
CA SER A 41 4.48 1.32 -21.59
C SER A 41 3.86 2.65 -21.15
N ASN A 42 3.44 2.77 -19.89
CA ASN A 42 2.81 3.97 -19.35
C ASN A 42 3.54 4.49 -18.09
N PRO A 43 4.81 4.92 -18.24
CA PRO A 43 5.65 5.33 -17.12
C PRO A 43 5.17 6.60 -16.42
N GLN A 44 4.24 7.37 -16.98
CA GLN A 44 3.65 8.57 -16.38
C GLN A 44 2.76 8.27 -15.17
N HIS A 45 2.23 7.05 -15.07
CA HIS A 45 1.39 6.63 -13.95
C HIS A 45 2.22 6.11 -12.78
N ALA A 46 1.57 5.86 -11.65
CA ALA A 46 2.06 4.98 -10.59
C ALA A 46 1.03 3.89 -10.31
N TYR A 47 1.48 2.66 -10.07
CA TYR A 47 0.64 1.48 -9.92
C TYR A 47 0.89 0.82 -8.58
N ILE A 48 -0.12 0.87 -7.72
CA ILE A 48 -0.08 0.33 -6.36
C ILE A 48 -0.71 -1.05 -6.35
N PHE A 49 0.04 -2.02 -5.82
CA PHE A 49 -0.37 -3.40 -5.60
C PHE A 49 -0.35 -3.74 -4.12
N LEU A 50 -1.29 -4.58 -3.68
CA LEU A 50 -1.44 -5.05 -2.32
C LEU A 50 -1.68 -6.56 -2.29
N THR A 51 -1.14 -7.21 -1.27
CA THR A 51 -1.42 -8.61 -0.96
C THR A 51 -1.46 -8.86 0.55
N LYS A 52 -2.25 -9.86 0.96
CA LYS A 52 -2.24 -10.44 2.31
C LYS A 52 -1.47 -11.76 2.37
N ARG A 53 -0.95 -12.23 1.23
CA ARG A 53 -0.29 -13.55 1.06
C ARG A 53 1.01 -13.43 0.24
N PRO A 54 1.97 -12.60 0.68
CA PRO A 54 3.26 -12.46 0.01
C PRO A 54 4.03 -13.78 -0.08
N ASP A 55 3.76 -14.73 0.82
CA ASP A 55 4.31 -16.09 0.84
C ASP A 55 3.95 -16.94 -0.39
N LYS A 56 2.89 -16.57 -1.12
CA LYS A 56 2.41 -17.29 -2.30
C LYS A 56 2.88 -16.70 -3.63
N ILE A 57 3.58 -15.59 -3.59
CA ILE A 57 3.98 -14.85 -4.78
C ILE A 57 5.46 -15.12 -5.05
N SER A 58 5.82 -15.20 -6.33
CA SER A 58 7.21 -15.07 -6.78
C SER A 58 7.15 -14.11 -7.96
N PHE A 59 7.62 -12.88 -7.75
CA PHE A 59 7.45 -11.79 -8.70
C PHE A 59 8.68 -10.89 -8.74
N SER A 60 8.95 -10.32 -9.92
CA SER A 60 10.03 -9.36 -10.12
C SER A 60 9.58 -8.32 -11.15
N SER A 61 9.82 -7.05 -10.87
CA SER A 61 9.69 -5.93 -11.80
C SER A 61 10.74 -4.88 -11.48
N ASP A 62 11.36 -4.33 -12.52
CA ASP A 62 12.33 -3.23 -12.40
C ASP A 62 11.70 -1.86 -12.71
N ASP A 63 10.37 -1.80 -12.84
CA ASP A 63 9.65 -0.60 -13.24
C ASP A 63 9.56 0.41 -12.07
N GLU A 64 10.02 1.64 -12.30
CA GLU A 64 10.00 2.75 -11.33
C GLU A 64 8.59 3.22 -10.92
N ASN A 65 7.57 2.83 -11.69
CA ASN A 65 6.17 3.17 -11.42
C ASN A 65 5.39 2.05 -10.73
N VAL A 66 6.04 0.94 -10.34
CA VAL A 66 5.40 -0.18 -9.64
C VAL A 66 5.68 -0.11 -8.14
N TRP A 67 4.61 -0.15 -7.35
CA TRP A 67 4.62 -0.07 -5.90
C TRP A 67 4.02 -1.34 -5.31
N MET A 68 4.85 -2.19 -4.72
CA MET A 68 4.44 -3.49 -4.18
C MET A 68 4.25 -3.40 -2.68
N GLY A 69 3.12 -3.85 -2.16
CA GLY A 69 2.88 -3.75 -0.73
C GLY A 69 2.10 -4.88 -0.13
N VAL A 70 2.10 -4.88 1.20
CA VAL A 70 1.38 -5.85 2.02
C VAL A 70 0.43 -5.18 2.97
N THR A 71 -0.67 -5.88 3.26
CA THR A 71 -1.58 -5.51 4.34
C THR A 71 -1.17 -6.20 5.64
N VAL A 72 -0.99 -5.41 6.70
CA VAL A 72 -0.75 -5.88 8.07
C VAL A 72 -1.89 -5.36 8.95
N THR A 73 -2.64 -6.27 9.58
CA THR A 73 -3.82 -5.89 10.39
C THR A 73 -3.60 -6.04 11.88
N ARG A 74 -2.52 -6.75 12.26
CA ARG A 74 -2.18 -7.08 13.64
C ARG A 74 -0.72 -7.46 13.81
N SER A 75 -0.21 -7.39 15.03
CA SER A 75 1.18 -7.73 15.43
C SER A 75 1.65 -9.11 14.95
N SER A 76 0.78 -10.12 14.96
CA SER A 76 1.11 -11.49 14.52
C SER A 76 1.32 -11.63 13.01
N GLU A 77 1.03 -10.59 12.23
CA GLU A 77 1.18 -10.56 10.77
C GLU A 77 2.42 -9.79 10.30
N LYS A 78 3.24 -9.24 11.20
CA LYS A 78 4.45 -8.46 10.84
C LYS A 78 5.39 -9.15 9.87
N ARG A 79 5.50 -10.49 9.95
CA ARG A 79 6.30 -11.32 9.03
C ARG A 79 5.96 -11.11 7.55
N ARG A 80 4.77 -10.61 7.23
CA ARG A 80 4.38 -10.29 5.84
C ARG A 80 5.29 -9.24 5.21
N ILE A 81 5.86 -8.32 6.00
CA ILE A 81 6.78 -7.29 5.52
C ILE A 81 8.07 -7.95 5.00
N ASP A 82 8.61 -8.91 5.74
CA ASP A 82 9.80 -9.65 5.32
C ASP A 82 9.50 -10.59 4.15
N ASP A 83 8.37 -11.31 4.21
CA ASP A 83 7.94 -12.19 3.12
C ASP A 83 7.74 -11.41 1.81
N LEU A 84 7.25 -10.16 1.89
CA LEU A 84 7.13 -9.27 0.73
C LEU A 84 8.51 -9.03 0.09
N LYS A 85 9.46 -8.50 0.87
CA LYS A 85 10.81 -8.16 0.38
C LYS A 85 11.57 -9.39 -0.12
N LYS A 86 11.33 -10.55 0.49
CA LYS A 86 11.98 -11.82 0.12
C LYS A 86 11.47 -12.38 -1.20
N ASN A 87 10.17 -12.33 -1.42
CA ASN A 87 9.51 -13.04 -2.52
C ASN A 87 9.19 -12.16 -3.73
N ILE A 88 9.15 -10.84 -3.51
CA ILE A 88 8.84 -9.86 -4.53
C ILE A 88 10.02 -8.90 -4.67
N LYS A 89 10.60 -8.84 -5.87
CA LYS A 89 11.63 -7.86 -6.21
C LYS A 89 10.97 -6.68 -6.94
N ALA A 90 10.94 -5.53 -6.29
CA ALA A 90 10.45 -4.27 -6.84
C ALA A 90 11.36 -3.12 -6.41
N ARG A 91 11.22 -1.96 -7.06
CA ARG A 91 11.97 -0.75 -6.68
C ARG A 91 11.36 0.00 -5.50
N HIS A 92 10.05 -0.11 -5.31
CA HIS A 92 9.31 0.62 -4.26
C HIS A 92 8.40 -0.33 -3.49
N TYR A 93 8.52 -0.31 -2.16
CA TYR A 93 7.70 -1.10 -1.24
C TYR A 93 6.84 -0.23 -0.34
N HIS A 94 5.63 -0.70 -0.03
CA HIS A 94 4.76 -0.04 0.94
C HIS A 94 4.08 -1.02 1.89
N VAL A 95 3.71 -0.53 3.07
CA VAL A 95 2.93 -1.31 4.05
C VAL A 95 1.63 -0.58 4.34
N THR A 96 0.52 -1.29 4.18
CA THR A 96 -0.81 -0.81 4.55
C THR A 96 -1.25 -1.45 5.86
N PHE A 97 -1.39 -0.63 6.88
CA PHE A 97 -1.93 -0.99 8.19
C PHE A 97 -3.43 -0.72 8.22
N GLU A 98 -4.25 -1.65 7.73
CA GLU A 98 -5.70 -1.49 7.66
C GLU A 98 -6.48 -2.82 7.55
N PRO A 99 -7.55 -3.01 8.35
CA PRO A 99 -7.82 -2.28 9.60
C PRO A 99 -6.86 -2.73 10.70
N LEU A 100 -6.51 -1.85 11.64
CA LEU A 100 -5.74 -2.23 12.83
C LEU A 100 -6.63 -2.89 13.89
N PHE A 101 -6.27 -4.10 14.30
CA PHE A 101 -6.98 -4.87 15.33
C PHE A 101 -6.24 -4.93 16.68
N ASP A 102 -4.94 -4.67 16.70
CA ASP A 102 -4.12 -4.55 17.91
C ASP A 102 -2.97 -3.55 17.68
N ASP A 103 -2.19 -3.32 18.74
CA ASP A 103 -0.92 -2.62 18.62
C ASP A 103 0.09 -3.51 17.89
N ILE A 104 0.70 -2.99 16.82
CA ILE A 104 1.69 -3.69 16.01
C ILE A 104 3.03 -3.82 16.77
N GLY A 105 3.30 -2.90 17.71
CA GLY A 105 4.57 -2.79 18.42
C GLY A 105 5.70 -2.29 17.52
N GLU A 106 6.93 -2.73 17.80
CA GLU A 106 8.10 -2.39 16.99
C GLU A 106 8.02 -3.00 15.58
N ILE A 107 8.29 -2.19 14.57
CA ILE A 107 8.24 -2.56 13.16
C ILE A 107 9.60 -2.32 12.52
N ASP A 108 10.10 -3.33 11.81
CA ASP A 108 11.23 -3.16 10.91
C ASP A 108 10.76 -2.55 9.60
N PHE A 109 11.17 -1.31 9.34
CA PHE A 109 10.87 -0.57 8.12
C PHE A 109 12.03 -0.55 7.11
N GLU A 110 13.07 -1.35 7.31
CA GLU A 110 14.19 -1.40 6.36
C GLU A 110 13.69 -1.74 4.95
N GLY A 111 13.99 -0.86 3.99
CA GLY A 111 13.58 -1.02 2.59
C GLY A 111 12.10 -0.75 2.31
N ILE A 112 11.37 -0.08 3.21
CA ILE A 112 9.99 0.36 3.00
C ILE A 112 9.96 1.85 2.67
N ASP A 113 9.25 2.21 1.61
CA ASP A 113 9.26 3.57 1.05
C ASP A 113 7.99 4.37 1.38
N TRP A 114 6.91 3.71 1.80
CA TRP A 114 5.64 4.37 2.11
C TRP A 114 4.77 3.59 3.08
N ILE A 115 4.11 4.29 4.00
CA ILE A 115 3.17 3.71 4.95
C ILE A 115 1.78 4.26 4.70
N VAL A 116 0.79 3.36 4.64
CA VAL A 116 -0.63 3.71 4.62
C VAL A 116 -1.28 3.19 5.89
N ILE A 117 -2.08 4.00 6.56
CA ILE A 117 -2.82 3.61 7.76
C ILE A 117 -4.31 3.87 7.54
N GLY A 118 -5.14 2.91 7.91
CA GLY A 118 -6.59 3.03 7.84
C GLY A 118 -7.28 2.28 8.97
N THR A 119 -8.57 2.51 9.13
CA THR A 119 -9.42 1.77 10.06
C THR A 119 -10.45 0.96 9.29
N GLU A 120 -11.23 0.13 9.98
CA GLU A 120 -12.34 -0.56 9.36
C GLU A 120 -13.29 0.49 8.73
N THR A 121 -13.81 0.22 7.53
CA THR A 121 -14.76 1.11 6.82
C THR A 121 -16.17 0.52 6.81
N GLY A 122 -17.18 1.35 6.60
CA GLY A 122 -18.60 0.93 6.58
C GLY A 122 -19.32 0.99 7.94
N ASN A 123 -20.65 0.90 7.90
CA ASN A 123 -21.57 1.05 9.03
C ASN A 123 -22.08 -0.31 9.52
N ARG A 124 -21.18 -1.13 10.07
CA ARG A 124 -21.53 -2.44 10.64
C ARG A 124 -21.67 -2.36 12.16
N LYS A 125 -22.68 -3.03 12.72
CA LYS A 125 -22.83 -3.19 14.18
C LYS A 125 -21.66 -4.03 14.73
N GLY A 126 -20.95 -3.52 15.74
CA GLY A 126 -19.78 -4.18 16.34
C GLY A 126 -18.45 -3.92 15.62
N LYS A 127 -18.38 -2.83 14.84
CA LYS A 127 -17.15 -2.37 14.17
C LYS A 127 -16.03 -2.15 15.18
N SER A 128 -14.84 -2.68 14.88
CA SER A 128 -13.65 -2.40 15.68
C SER A 128 -13.02 -1.11 15.18
N TYR A 129 -12.88 -0.13 16.06
CA TYR A 129 -12.13 1.08 15.74
C TYR A 129 -10.67 0.89 16.13
N SER A 130 -9.79 1.26 15.22
CA SER A 130 -8.37 1.39 15.54
C SER A 130 -8.21 2.43 16.65
N ARG A 131 -7.31 2.16 17.59
CA ARG A 131 -7.06 3.11 18.67
C ARG A 131 -6.07 4.20 18.22
N PRO A 132 -6.26 5.47 18.59
CA PRO A 132 -5.36 6.55 18.20
C PRO A 132 -3.89 6.26 18.54
N GLU A 133 -3.62 5.63 19.70
CA GLU A 133 -2.27 5.30 20.12
C GLU A 133 -1.57 4.30 19.19
N TRP A 134 -2.29 3.38 18.57
CA TRP A 134 -1.71 2.42 17.62
C TRP A 134 -1.34 3.10 16.30
N VAL A 135 -2.21 4.00 15.82
CA VAL A 135 -1.97 4.79 14.62
C VAL A 135 -0.77 5.71 14.81
N LEU A 136 -0.70 6.40 15.95
CA LEU A 136 0.41 7.29 16.30
C LEU A 136 1.73 6.53 16.44
N SER A 137 1.72 5.37 17.12
CA SER A 137 2.92 4.51 17.26
C SER A 137 3.54 4.15 15.91
N ILE A 138 2.71 3.75 14.94
CA ILE A 138 3.18 3.43 13.58
C ILE A 138 3.73 4.68 12.88
N ALA A 139 2.98 5.80 12.94
CA ALA A 139 3.36 7.04 12.29
C ALA A 139 4.67 7.63 12.83
N GLU A 140 4.88 7.57 14.15
CA GLU A 140 6.10 8.03 14.81
C GLU A 140 7.31 7.18 14.42
N GLN A 141 7.16 5.85 14.40
CA GLN A 141 8.22 4.95 13.94
C GLN A 141 8.58 5.20 12.48
N ALA A 142 7.60 5.38 11.59
CA ALA A 142 7.82 5.68 10.17
C ALA A 142 8.53 7.04 9.98
N LYS A 143 8.07 8.07 10.72
CA LYS A 143 8.68 9.40 10.71
C LYS A 143 10.13 9.39 11.19
N ALA A 144 10.45 8.58 12.20
CA ALA A 144 11.83 8.41 12.67
C ALA A 144 12.77 7.84 11.60
N HIS A 145 12.21 7.14 10.60
CA HIS A 145 12.93 6.62 9.43
C HIS A 145 12.83 7.52 8.19
N GLY A 146 12.14 8.67 8.29
CA GLY A 146 11.92 9.57 7.16
C GLY A 146 10.97 9.01 6.10
N ILE A 147 10.11 8.05 6.48
CA ILE A 147 9.18 7.40 5.55
C ILE A 147 7.86 8.18 5.56
N PRO A 148 7.33 8.58 4.38
CA PRO A 148 6.04 9.28 4.31
C PRO A 148 4.89 8.41 4.82
N VAL A 149 3.95 9.06 5.51
CA VAL A 149 2.76 8.40 6.08
C VAL A 149 1.48 8.98 5.47
N PHE A 150 0.62 8.10 4.98
CA PHE A 150 -0.72 8.46 4.52
C PHE A 150 -1.80 7.82 5.40
N MET A 151 -2.50 8.65 6.17
CA MET A 151 -3.70 8.27 6.92
C MET A 151 -4.92 8.46 6.04
N LYS A 152 -5.71 7.39 5.87
CA LYS A 152 -6.96 7.43 5.10
C LYS A 152 -8.02 8.25 5.82
N GLU A 153 -8.91 8.87 5.05
CA GLU A 153 -9.97 9.77 5.55
C GLU A 153 -10.87 9.14 6.62
N ASP A 154 -11.06 7.83 6.59
CA ASP A 154 -11.83 7.09 7.60
C ASP A 154 -11.20 7.13 9.01
N LEU A 155 -9.93 7.53 9.13
CA LEU A 155 -9.28 7.79 10.42
C LEU A 155 -9.60 9.16 11.00
N LEU A 156 -10.18 10.09 10.23
CA LEU A 156 -10.44 11.45 10.70
C LEU A 156 -11.27 11.50 12.01
N PRO A 157 -12.33 10.70 12.21
CA PRO A 157 -13.07 10.67 13.47
C PRO A 157 -12.27 10.14 14.67
N ILE A 158 -11.19 9.40 14.43
CA ILE A 158 -10.32 8.79 15.46
C ILE A 158 -9.16 9.74 15.78
N MET A 159 -8.53 10.28 14.73
CA MET A 159 -7.32 11.08 14.83
C MET A 159 -7.62 12.56 15.03
N GLY A 160 -8.73 13.09 14.52
CA GLY A 160 -8.99 14.52 14.46
C GLY A 160 -8.06 15.23 13.46
N ASP A 161 -8.46 16.43 13.02
CA ASP A 161 -7.75 17.17 11.96
C ASP A 161 -6.26 17.40 12.28
N GLU A 162 -5.95 17.75 13.52
CA GLU A 162 -4.59 18.13 13.95
C GLU A 162 -3.58 16.98 13.91
N ARG A 163 -4.03 15.72 13.93
CA ARG A 163 -3.16 14.53 13.95
C ARG A 163 -3.17 13.75 12.64
N MET A 164 -3.94 14.18 11.65
CA MET A 164 -3.95 13.55 10.33
C MET A 164 -2.64 13.83 9.60
N ILE A 165 -2.06 12.79 9.00
CA ILE A 165 -0.87 12.89 8.15
C ILE A 165 -1.25 12.38 6.76
N GLN A 166 -1.01 13.16 5.71
CA GLN A 166 -1.39 12.83 4.33
C GLN A 166 -0.19 13.01 3.39
N GLU A 167 0.94 12.45 3.77
CA GLU A 167 2.17 12.51 2.99
C GLU A 167 2.17 11.43 1.90
N LEU A 168 2.49 11.85 0.68
CA LEU A 168 2.66 10.96 -0.45
C LEU A 168 4.15 10.85 -0.81
N PRO A 169 4.60 9.70 -1.35
CA PRO A 169 5.95 9.57 -1.87
C PRO A 169 6.25 10.63 -2.92
N GLU A 170 7.50 11.09 -2.95
CA GLU A 170 7.93 12.14 -3.88
C GLU A 170 7.76 11.70 -5.35
N GLN A 171 7.88 10.41 -5.60
CA GLN A 171 7.65 9.79 -6.91
C GLN A 171 6.20 9.94 -7.38
N PHE A 172 5.24 10.10 -6.48
CA PHE A 172 3.85 10.38 -6.85
C PHE A 172 3.66 11.86 -7.14
N THR A 173 4.21 12.74 -6.31
CA THR A 173 4.03 14.18 -6.44
C THR A 173 4.73 14.73 -7.68
N ARG A 174 5.95 14.28 -7.98
CA ARG A 174 6.68 14.63 -9.23
C ARG A 174 5.95 14.22 -10.50
N ARG A 175 5.07 13.22 -10.43
CA ARG A 175 4.29 12.74 -11.59
C ARG A 175 3.01 13.53 -11.80
N ILE A 176 2.42 14.11 -10.77
CA ILE A 176 1.11 14.79 -10.84
C ILE A 176 1.25 16.28 -11.23
N GLN A 177 2.45 16.84 -11.13
CA GLN A 177 2.80 18.19 -11.58
C GLN A 177 2.93 18.26 -13.10
#